data_AF-A0A7J0EQS4-F1
#
_entry.id   AF-A0A7J0EQS4-F1
#
_cell.length_a   1.000
_cell.length_b   1.000
_cell.length_c   1.000
_cell.angle_alpha   90.00
_cell.angle_beta   90.00
_cell.angle_gamma   90.00
#
_symmetry.space_group_name_H-M   'P 1'
#
loop_
_entity.id
_entity.type
_entity.pdbx_description
1 polymer ?
#
loop_
_entity_poly.entity_id
_entity_poly.type
_entity_poly.pdbx_seq_one_letter_code
_entity_poly.pdbx_strand_id
1 'polypeptide(L)'
;MEVEQQLETWEGYVDWRNKPALRGRHGGMLAASFVLVVEILENLAYLANASNLVLYMSEYMHFPPSKSANSVTNFMGTAFLLALLGGFLSDAFFTTYQIYLISAVVEFLQAVKHMCQIILSNLQVR
;
A
#
# COMPACT_ATOMS: atom_id res chain seq x y z
N MET A 1 27.45 -14.38 -31.91
CA MET A 1 27.06 -13.12 -31.24
C MET A 1 25.58 -13.10 -30.86
N GLU A 2 24.64 -13.50 -31.73
CA GLU A 2 23.20 -13.56 -31.38
C GLU A 2 22.85 -14.62 -30.32
N VAL A 3 23.52 -15.79 -30.34
CA VAL A 3 23.27 -16.89 -29.38
C VAL A 3 23.70 -16.55 -27.95
N GLU A 4 24.76 -15.77 -27.75
CA GLU A 4 25.20 -15.32 -26.42
C GLU A 4 24.24 -14.26 -25.84
N GLN A 5 23.67 -13.40 -26.68
CA GLN A 5 22.68 -12.42 -26.25
C GLN A 5 21.37 -13.09 -25.79
N GLN A 6 20.97 -14.21 -26.41
CA GLN A 6 19.79 -14.97 -25.98
C GLN A 6 19.97 -15.61 -24.59
N LEU A 7 21.20 -16.00 -24.20
CA LEU A 7 21.50 -16.58 -22.87
C LEU A 7 21.43 -15.55 -21.73
N GLU A 8 21.74 -14.29 -22.03
CA GLU A 8 21.70 -13.18 -21.08
C GLU A 8 20.34 -12.48 -20.99
N THR A 9 19.36 -12.81 -21.83
CA THR A 9 18.01 -12.20 -21.77
C THR A 9 16.98 -13.16 -21.20
N TRP A 10 16.05 -12.64 -20.40
CA TRP A 10 14.86 -13.40 -20.01
C TRP A 10 13.87 -13.44 -21.18
N GLU A 11 13.62 -14.62 -21.75
CA GLU A 11 12.62 -14.76 -22.81
C GLU A 11 11.23 -14.37 -22.30
N GLY A 12 10.55 -13.46 -23.02
CA GLY A 12 9.21 -12.99 -22.70
C GLY A 12 9.11 -11.87 -21.65
N TYR A 13 10.21 -11.49 -21.00
CA TYR A 13 10.22 -10.37 -20.03
C TYR A 13 10.79 -9.11 -20.65
N VAL A 14 10.06 -8.00 -20.48
CA VAL A 14 10.46 -6.66 -20.92
C VAL A 14 10.72 -5.76 -19.72
N ASP A 15 11.74 -4.93 -19.84
CA ASP A 15 12.08 -3.88 -18.91
C ASP A 15 11.04 -2.74 -18.94
N TRP A 16 11.04 -1.85 -17.94
CA TRP A 16 10.14 -0.68 -17.85
C TRP A 16 10.25 0.29 -19.05
N ARG A 17 11.28 0.14 -19.88
CA ARG A 17 11.50 0.87 -21.15
C ARG A 17 11.16 0.05 -22.41
N ASN A 18 10.41 -1.05 -22.26
CA ASN A 18 9.99 -1.94 -23.34
C ASN A 18 11.16 -2.58 -24.12
N LYS A 19 12.29 -2.82 -23.42
CA LYS A 19 13.48 -3.51 -23.96
C LYS A 19 13.56 -4.92 -23.37
N PRO A 20 14.18 -5.90 -24.03
CA PRO A 20 14.34 -7.25 -23.46
C PRO A 20 15.09 -7.19 -22.11
N ALA A 21 14.53 -7.85 -21.10
CA ALA A 21 15.09 -7.84 -19.75
C ALA A 21 16.39 -8.66 -19.67
N LEU A 22 17.45 -8.03 -19.17
CA LEU A 22 18.76 -8.67 -19.00
C LEU A 22 18.86 -9.43 -17.66
N ARG A 23 19.30 -10.68 -17.74
CA ARG A 23 19.56 -11.62 -16.65
C ARG A 23 20.73 -11.11 -15.81
N GLY A 24 20.50 -10.88 -14.51
CA GLY A 24 21.49 -10.34 -13.58
C GLY A 24 21.51 -8.80 -13.43
N ARG A 25 20.84 -8.06 -14.33
CA ARG A 25 20.73 -6.59 -14.26
C ARG A 25 19.33 -6.11 -13.86
N HIS A 26 18.29 -6.85 -14.24
CA HIS A 26 16.89 -6.53 -13.91
C HIS A 26 16.34 -7.60 -12.95
N GLY A 27 15.76 -7.16 -11.83
CA GLY A 27 15.24 -8.03 -10.78
C GLY A 27 16.32 -8.70 -9.92
N GLY A 28 15.91 -9.66 -9.08
CA GLY A 28 16.82 -10.45 -8.24
C GLY A 28 16.40 -10.49 -6.76
N MET A 29 17.10 -11.31 -5.97
CA MET A 29 16.80 -11.53 -4.55
C MET A 29 16.83 -10.23 -3.73
N LEU A 30 17.72 -9.30 -4.07
CA LEU A 30 17.82 -8.01 -3.39
C LEU A 30 16.58 -7.15 -3.60
N ALA A 31 16.11 -7.01 -4.84
CA ALA A 31 14.89 -6.28 -5.16
C ALA A 31 13.67 -6.94 -4.51
N ALA A 32 13.56 -8.27 -4.54
CA ALA A 32 12.51 -9.02 -3.87
C ALA A 32 12.53 -8.82 -2.35
N SER A 33 13.72 -8.83 -1.73
CA SER A 33 13.88 -8.60 -0.30
C SER A 33 13.45 -7.20 0.13
N PHE A 34 13.73 -6.19 -0.70
CA PHE A 34 13.30 -4.81 -0.44
C PHE A 34 11.77 -4.70 -0.44
N VAL A 35 11.11 -5.27 -1.45
CA VAL A 35 9.64 -5.31 -1.53
C VAL A 35 9.05 -6.05 -0.32
N LEU A 36 9.63 -7.19 0.07
CA LEU A 36 9.17 -7.93 1.25
C LEU A 36 9.30 -7.13 2.55
N VAL A 37 10.39 -6.40 2.74
CA VAL A 37 10.57 -5.56 3.94
C VAL A 37 9.52 -4.45 3.98
N VAL A 38 9.25 -3.81 2.85
CA VAL A 38 8.20 -2.76 2.75
C VAL A 38 6.83 -3.35 3.08
N GLU A 39 6.49 -4.50 2.51
CA GLU A 39 5.23 -5.21 2.79
C GLU A 39 5.06 -5.53 4.29
N ILE A 40 6.11 -6.03 4.93
CA ILE A 40 6.09 -6.32 6.38
C ILE A 40 5.87 -5.04 7.19
N LEU A 41 6.53 -3.94 6.82
CA LEU A 41 6.38 -2.65 7.51
C LEU A 41 4.97 -2.07 7.33
N GLU A 42 4.39 -2.16 6.14
CA GLU A 42 3.00 -1.75 5.91
C GLU A 42 2.03 -2.57 6.77
N ASN A 43 2.18 -3.90 6.78
CA ASN A 43 1.30 -4.76 7.58
C ASN A 43 1.44 -4.48 9.09
N LEU A 44 2.65 -4.18 9.56
CA LEU A 44 2.89 -3.79 10.95
C LEU A 44 2.23 -2.43 11.29
N ALA A 45 2.36 -1.45 10.40
CA ALA A 45 1.71 -0.14 10.56
C ALA A 45 0.18 -0.27 10.56
N TYR A 46 -0.37 -1.14 9.71
CA TYR A 46 -1.79 -1.44 9.66
C TYR A 46 -2.31 -2.04 10.98
N LEU A 47 -1.61 -3.04 11.53
CA LEU A 47 -1.97 -3.65 12.81
C LEU A 47 -1.80 -2.68 13.99
N ALA A 48 -0.77 -1.83 13.97
CA ALA A 48 -0.57 -0.80 14.98
C ALA A 48 -1.71 0.23 14.97
N ASN A 49 -2.14 0.67 13.78
CA ASN A 49 -3.29 1.56 13.62
C ASN A 49 -4.60 0.91 14.09
N ALA A 50 -4.83 -0.35 13.74
CA ALA A 50 -6.00 -1.09 14.22
C ALA A 50 -6.04 -1.18 15.75
N SER A 51 -4.91 -1.53 16.36
CA SER A 51 -4.78 -1.64 17.82
C SER A 51 -4.99 -0.28 18.51
N ASN A 52 -4.40 0.79 17.98
CA ASN A 52 -4.58 2.14 18.48
C ASN A 52 -6.04 2.60 18.37
N LEU A 53 -6.74 2.22 17.29
CA LEU A 53 -8.14 2.56 17.10
C LEU A 53 -9.07 1.83 18.09
N VAL A 54 -8.80 0.55 18.39
CA VAL A 54 -9.55 -0.19 19.43
C VAL A 54 -9.38 0.49 20.79
N LEU A 55 -8.15 0.85 21.15
CA LEU A 55 -7.84 1.56 22.40
C LEU A 55 -8.52 2.93 22.42
N TYR A 56 -8.45 3.69 21.34
CA TYR A 56 -9.10 4.99 21.24
C TYR A 56 -10.62 4.90 21.45
N MET A 57 -11.27 3.94 20.81
CA MET A 57 -12.72 3.72 20.95
C MET A 57 -13.11 3.28 22.36
N SER A 58 -12.29 2.45 23.00
CA SER A 58 -12.53 1.97 24.37
C SER A 58 -12.31 3.07 25.41
N GLU A 59 -11.16 3.75 25.36
CA GLU A 59 -10.70 4.68 26.39
C GLU A 59 -11.31 6.09 26.24
N TYR A 60 -11.39 6.61 25.01
CA TYR A 60 -11.82 8.01 24.77
C TYR A 60 -13.28 8.14 24.34
N MET A 61 -13.80 7.17 23.58
CA MET A 61 -15.20 7.19 23.11
C MET A 61 -16.15 6.39 24.05
N HIS A 62 -15.60 5.75 25.08
CA HIS A 62 -16.32 4.92 26.06
C HIS A 62 -17.24 3.86 25.44
N PHE A 63 -16.84 3.30 24.29
CA PHE A 63 -17.56 2.19 23.68
C PHE A 63 -17.25 0.87 24.42
N PRO A 64 -18.24 -0.02 24.59
CA PRO A 64 -17.98 -1.32 25.18
C PRO A 64 -17.00 -2.12 24.30
N PRO A 65 -16.13 -2.96 24.87
CA PRO A 65 -15.07 -3.65 24.14
C PRO A 65 -15.54 -4.43 22.92
N SER A 66 -16.72 -5.05 23.02
CA SER A 66 -17.35 -5.78 21.91
C SER A 66 -17.72 -4.89 20.72
N LYS A 67 -18.20 -3.67 20.98
CA LYS A 67 -18.59 -2.72 19.92
C LYS A 67 -17.36 -2.10 19.26
N SER A 68 -16.34 -1.73 20.05
CA SER A 68 -15.07 -1.23 19.56
C SER A 68 -14.36 -2.25 18.66
N ALA A 69 -14.23 -3.50 19.13
CA ALA A 69 -13.61 -4.57 18.36
C ALA A 69 -14.37 -4.85 17.05
N ASN A 70 -15.71 -4.88 17.07
CA ASN A 70 -16.50 -5.14 15.87
C ASN A 70 -16.37 -4.01 14.82
N SER A 71 -16.32 -2.75 15.26
CA SER A 71 -16.10 -1.62 14.36
C SER A 71 -14.72 -1.65 13.72
N VAL A 72 -13.66 -1.96 14.49
CA VAL A 72 -12.31 -2.07 13.94
C VAL A 72 -12.18 -3.27 13.00
N THR A 73 -12.73 -4.43 13.37
CA THR A 73 -12.72 -5.62 12.49
C THR A 73 -13.47 -5.37 11.19
N ASN A 74 -14.62 -4.67 11.22
CA ASN A 74 -15.34 -4.30 10.01
C ASN A 74 -14.50 -3.37 9.13
N PHE A 75 -13.87 -2.35 9.71
CA PHE A 75 -12.94 -1.47 8.99
C PHE A 75 -11.80 -2.26 8.35
N MET A 76 -11.17 -3.15 9.12
CA MET A 76 -10.09 -4.00 8.60
C MET A 76 -10.56 -4.93 7.48
N GLY A 77 -11.72 -5.55 7.64
CA GLY A 77 -12.33 -6.40 6.62
C GLY A 77 -12.61 -5.63 5.32
N THR A 78 -13.11 -4.39 5.42
CA THR A 78 -13.31 -3.54 4.25
C THR A 78 -12.01 -3.17 3.54
N ALA A 79 -10.92 -2.94 4.27
CA ALA A 79 -9.61 -2.66 3.68
C ALA A 79 -9.08 -3.86 2.86
N PHE A 80 -9.26 -5.09 3.37
CA PHE A 80 -8.92 -6.30 2.62
C PHE A 80 -9.75 -6.48 1.34
N LEU A 81 -11.05 -6.19 1.40
CA LEU A 81 -11.91 -6.21 0.20
C LEU A 81 -11.47 -5.16 -0.83
N LEU A 82 -11.03 -3.98 -0.36
CA LEU A 82 -10.49 -2.93 -1.21
C LEU A 82 -9.16 -3.35 -1.86
N ALA A 83 -8.29 -4.05 -1.13
CA ALA A 83 -7.05 -4.60 -1.68
C ALA A 83 -7.31 -5.65 -2.77
N LEU A 84 -8.27 -6.55 -2.55
CA LEU A 84 -8.70 -7.51 -3.58
C LEU A 84 -9.24 -6.80 -4.82
N LEU A 85 -10.06 -5.76 -4.63
CA LEU A 85 -10.56 -4.93 -5.72
C LEU A 85 -9.42 -4.25 -6.48
N GLY A 86 -8.45 -3.68 -5.77
CA GLY A 86 -7.26 -3.03 -6.36
C GLY A 86 -6.40 -3.99 -7.18
N GLY A 87 -6.17 -5.20 -6.68
CA GLY A 87 -5.46 -6.25 -7.42
C GLY A 87 -6.20 -6.65 -8.71
N PHE A 88 -7.51 -6.88 -8.61
CA PHE A 88 -8.34 -7.20 -9.78
C PHE A 88 -8.31 -6.08 -10.84
N LEU A 89 -8.38 -4.81 -10.43
CA LEU A 89 -8.26 -3.68 -11.36
C LEU A 89 -6.86 -3.59 -12.01
N SER A 90 -5.80 -3.94 -11.27
CA SER A 90 -4.42 -3.97 -11.78
C SER A 90 -4.21 -5.04 -12.84
N ASP A 91 -4.91 -6.17 -12.73
CA ASP A 91 -4.77 -7.27 -13.68
C ASP A 91 -5.69 -7.09 -14.90
N ALA A 92 -6.87 -6.49 -14.70
CA ALA A 92 -7.91 -6.43 -15.73
C ALA A 92 -7.94 -5.14 -16.57
N PHE A 93 -7.60 -3.97 -16.01
CA PHE A 93 -7.90 -2.68 -16.65
C PHE A 93 -6.73 -1.69 -16.72
N PHE A 94 -5.82 -1.70 -15.75
CA PHE A 94 -4.79 -0.66 -15.62
C PHE A 94 -3.38 -1.26 -15.57
N THR A 95 -2.40 -0.65 -16.24
CA THR A 95 -0.98 -0.95 -15.98
C THR A 95 -0.68 -0.56 -14.53
N THR A 96 0.03 -1.40 -13.75
CA THR A 96 0.33 -1.24 -12.31
C THR A 96 0.71 0.20 -11.89
N TYR A 97 1.36 0.94 -12.78
CA TYR A 97 1.74 2.35 -12.60
C TYR A 97 0.55 3.29 -12.36
N GLN A 98 -0.59 3.09 -13.02
CA GLN A 98 -1.75 3.98 -12.89
C GLN A 98 -2.48 3.79 -11.55
N ILE A 99 -2.60 2.55 -11.07
CA ILE A 99 -3.18 2.28 -9.74
C ILE A 99 -2.28 2.82 -8.63
N TYR A 100 -0.97 2.65 -8.77
CA TYR A 100 -0.02 3.21 -7.81
C TYR A 100 -0.12 4.74 -7.73
N LEU A 101 -0.25 5.41 -8.89
CA LEU A 101 -0.45 6.87 -8.97
C LEU A 101 -1.77 7.30 -8.31
N ILE A 102 -2.86 6.58 -8.58
CA ILE A 102 -4.17 6.89 -8.00
C ILE A 102 -4.15 6.68 -6.47
N SER A 103 -3.57 5.57 -5.99
CA SER A 103 -3.42 5.29 -4.55
C SER A 103 -2.61 6.37 -3.85
N ALA A 104 -1.45 6.75 -4.41
CA ALA A 104 -0.60 7.80 -3.87
C ALA A 104 -1.30 9.16 -3.81
N VAL A 105 -2.10 9.50 -4.83
CA VAL A 105 -2.90 10.75 -4.84
C VAL A 105 -3.97 10.71 -3.75
N VAL A 106 -4.64 9.57 -3.55
CA VAL A 106 -5.67 9.41 -2.51
C VAL A 106 -5.06 9.58 -1.11
N GLU A 107 -3.92 8.92 -0.83
CA GLU A 107 -3.22 9.06 0.45
C GLU A 107 -2.75 10.49 0.71
N PHE A 108 -2.21 11.15 -0.31
CA PHE A 108 -1.74 12.52 -0.19
C PHE A 108 -2.89 13.49 0.13
N LEU A 109 -4.04 13.35 -0.55
CA LEU A 109 -5.22 14.15 -0.27
C LEU A 109 -5.76 13.93 1.15
N GLN A 110 -5.72 12.69 1.63
CA GLN A 110 -6.12 12.36 3.00
C GLN A 110 -5.19 12.99 4.04
N ALA A 111 -3.88 12.91 3.83
CA ALA A 111 -2.87 13.53 4.69
C ALA A 111 -3.03 15.05 4.74
N VAL A 112 -3.22 15.71 3.60
CA VAL A 112 -3.43 17.16 3.51
C VAL A 112 -4.70 17.57 4.24
N LYS A 113 -5.81 16.83 4.09
CA LYS A 113 -7.06 17.12 4.80
C LYS A 113 -6.89 17.01 6.31
N HIS A 114 -6.22 15.95 6.79
CA HIS A 114 -5.93 15.77 8.21
C HIS A 114 -5.00 16.86 8.75
N MET A 115 -3.95 17.21 8.03
CA MET A 115 -3.01 18.26 8.42
C MET A 115 -3.71 19.64 8.45
N CYS A 116 -4.57 19.93 7.48
CA CYS A 116 -5.35 21.16 7.44
C CYS A 116 -6.33 21.25 8.63
N GLN A 117 -6.98 20.15 9.00
CA GLN A 117 -7.84 20.09 10.19
C GLN A 117 -7.05 20.36 11.48
N ILE A 118 -5.84 19.82 11.60
CA ILE A 118 -4.96 20.03 12.76
C ILE A 118 -4.49 21.49 12.83
N ILE A 119 -4.20 22.12 11.69
CA ILE A 119 -3.80 23.53 11.64
C ILE A 119 -4.97 24.44 11.98
N LEU A 120 -6.17 24.15 11.48
CA LEU A 120 -7.41 24.88 11.80
C LEU A 120 -7.79 24.77 13.28
N SER A 121 -7.65 23.59 13.88
CA SER A 121 -7.91 23.42 15.32
C SER A 121 -6.89 24.17 16.17
N ASN A 122 -5.61 24.23 15.76
CA ASN A 122 -4.60 25.04 16.44
C ASN A 122 -4.82 26.56 16.27
N LEU A 123 -5.45 27.01 15.18
CA LEU A 123 -5.76 28.41 14.96
C LEU A 123 -7.00 28.90 15.73
N GLN A 124 -7.97 28.02 16.02
CA GLN A 124 -9.14 28.36 16.84
C GLN A 124 -8.87 28.36 18.35
N VAL A 125 -7.73 27.81 18.78
CA VAL A 125 -7.31 27.74 20.20
C VAL A 125 -6.38 28.91 20.58
N ARG A 126 -6.04 29.80 19.65
CA ARG A 126 -5.39 31.11 19.90
C ARG A 126 -6.38 32.25 19.73
#